data_AF-A0AAD8E554-F1
#
_entry.id   AF-A0AAD8E554-F1
#
_cell.length_a   1.000
_cell.length_b   1.000
_cell.length_c   1.000
_cell.angle_alpha   90.00
_cell.angle_beta   90.00
_cell.angle_gamma   90.00
#
_symmetry.space_group_name_H-M   'P 1'
#
loop_
_entity.id
_entity.type
_entity.pdbx_description
1 polymer ?
#
loop_
_entity_poly.entity_id
_entity_poly.type
_entity_poly.pdbx_seq_one_letter_code
_entity_poly.pdbx_strand_id
1 'polypeptide(L)'
;RLVKNYQPKKKDEEDYQYSPCRAFKHVMTEINDLAGQHEVIAENLQSNVIREVTILVKDFKEERKKHLQEGARMMANLSAQLVSLDRARKNYEKAFKEAERALDNFQRADADLNLSRAEVEKQRMNMAIKSQQCEETKMNMQINYKKLMIYRINIITR
;
A
#
# COMPACT_ATOMS: atom_id res chain seq x y z
N ARG A 1 -38.78 4.87 36.25
CA ARG A 1 -40.25 4.84 36.02
C ARG A 1 -40.99 4.14 37.15
N LEU A 2 -40.58 2.91 37.52
CA LEU A 2 -41.18 2.14 38.61
C LEU A 2 -41.23 2.93 39.94
N VAL A 3 -40.08 3.45 40.41
CA VAL A 3 -40.02 4.26 41.64
C VAL A 3 -40.98 5.44 41.58
N LYS A 4 -41.02 6.21 40.49
CA LYS A 4 -41.95 7.36 40.35
C LYS A 4 -43.44 6.96 40.48
N ASN A 5 -43.80 5.72 40.13
CA ASN A 5 -45.18 5.23 40.18
C ASN A 5 -45.57 4.70 41.55
N TYR A 6 -44.63 4.11 42.28
CA TYR A 6 -44.90 3.41 43.55
C TYR A 6 -44.27 4.06 44.78
N GLN A 7 -43.42 5.08 44.60
CA GLN A 7 -42.89 5.87 45.70
C GLN A 7 -44.07 6.54 46.41
N PRO A 8 -44.26 6.27 47.71
CA PRO A 8 -45.41 6.80 48.41
C PRO A 8 -45.32 8.34 48.50
N LYS A 9 -46.42 9.00 48.14
CA LYS A 9 -46.47 10.43 47.75
C LYS A 9 -46.72 11.40 48.91
N LYS A 10 -47.23 10.91 50.05
CA LYS A 10 -47.60 11.74 51.21
C LYS A 10 -46.54 11.68 52.29
N LYS A 11 -46.27 12.82 52.93
CA LYS A 11 -45.32 12.97 54.03
C LYS A 11 -45.91 12.60 55.41
N ASP A 12 -47.23 12.46 55.51
CA ASP A 12 -47.92 12.37 56.81
C ASP A 12 -47.71 11.00 57.49
N GLU A 13 -47.44 11.07 58.79
CA GLU A 13 -46.50 10.23 59.54
C GLU A 13 -47.06 8.91 60.11
N GLU A 14 -48.34 8.56 59.88
CA GLU A 14 -48.95 7.38 60.52
C GLU A 14 -48.66 6.05 59.79
N ASP A 15 -48.77 5.99 58.46
CA ASP A 15 -48.60 4.73 57.71
C ASP A 15 -47.14 4.26 57.65
N TYR A 16 -46.18 5.15 57.88
CA TYR A 16 -44.75 4.81 57.95
C TYR A 16 -44.28 4.42 59.34
N GLN A 17 -45.14 4.30 60.35
CA GLN A 17 -44.73 3.72 61.62
C GLN A 17 -44.55 2.20 61.54
N TYR A 18 -45.26 1.53 60.64
CA TYR A 18 -45.18 0.08 60.50
C TYR A 18 -43.92 -0.35 59.73
N SER A 19 -43.27 -1.39 60.25
CA SER A 19 -42.03 -1.94 59.67
C SER A 19 -42.15 -2.34 58.19
N PRO A 20 -43.27 -2.89 57.67
CA PRO A 20 -43.36 -3.24 56.25
C PRO A 20 -43.39 -2.00 55.34
N CYS A 21 -44.07 -0.94 55.75
CA CYS A 21 -44.15 0.31 54.98
C CYS A 21 -42.78 1.01 54.89
N ARG A 22 -42.00 0.99 55.98
CA ARG A 22 -40.61 1.49 55.99
C ARG A 22 -39.73 0.64 55.08
N ALA A 23 -39.80 -0.68 55.19
CA ALA A 23 -39.03 -1.60 54.36
C ALA A 23 -39.32 -1.38 52.87
N PHE A 24 -40.59 -1.26 52.48
CA PHE A 24 -40.97 -0.97 51.10
C PHE A 24 -40.40 0.36 50.59
N LYS A 25 -40.46 1.42 51.39
CA LYS A 25 -39.88 2.73 51.04
C LYS A 25 -38.37 2.63 50.82
N HIS A 26 -37.65 1.91 51.69
CA HIS A 26 -36.21 1.68 51.53
C HIS A 26 -35.91 0.92 50.24
N VAL A 27 -36.65 -0.15 49.95
CA VAL A 27 -36.48 -0.90 48.69
C VAL A 27 -36.73 0.00 47.47
N MET A 28 -37.74 0.88 47.49
CA MET A 28 -37.97 1.81 46.38
C MET A 28 -36.84 2.82 46.21
N THR A 29 -36.24 3.31 47.30
CA THR A 29 -35.04 4.17 47.25
C THR A 29 -33.85 3.41 46.66
N GLU A 30 -33.55 2.20 47.12
CA GLU A 30 -32.45 1.39 46.58
C GLU A 30 -32.64 1.09 45.08
N ILE A 31 -33.87 0.80 44.65
CA ILE A 31 -34.17 0.62 43.22
C ILE A 31 -33.93 1.91 42.43
N ASN A 32 -34.22 3.08 43.01
CA ASN A 32 -33.96 4.36 42.37
C ASN A 32 -32.46 4.60 42.17
N ASP A 33 -31.69 4.34 43.23
CA ASP A 33 -30.24 4.56 43.23
C ASP A 33 -29.54 3.58 42.28
N LEU A 34 -29.98 2.31 42.26
CA LEU A 34 -29.52 1.32 41.29
C LEU A 34 -29.81 1.74 39.84
N ALA A 35 -30.98 2.31 39.58
CA ALA A 35 -31.32 2.81 38.25
C ALA A 35 -30.41 3.98 37.84
N GLY A 36 -30.10 4.89 38.76
CA GLY A 36 -29.15 5.99 38.52
C GLY A 36 -27.72 5.50 38.26
N GLN A 37 -27.25 4.51 39.02
CA GLN A 37 -25.95 3.89 38.77
C GLN A 37 -25.87 3.23 37.39
N HIS A 38 -26.91 2.52 36.97
CA HIS A 38 -26.98 1.95 35.62
C HIS A 38 -26.96 3.02 34.51
N GLU A 39 -27.60 4.17 34.73
CA GLU A 39 -27.56 5.31 33.81
C GLU A 39 -26.13 5.86 33.68
N VAL A 40 -25.45 6.08 34.79
CA VAL A 40 -24.04 6.53 34.81
C VAL A 40 -23.11 5.51 34.12
N ILE A 41 -23.32 4.21 34.35
CA ILE A 41 -22.55 3.16 33.65
C ILE A 41 -22.81 3.23 32.14
N ALA A 42 -24.06 3.36 31.71
CA ALA A 42 -24.41 3.46 30.30
C ALA A 42 -23.79 4.70 29.64
N GLU A 43 -23.82 5.85 30.29
CA GLU A 43 -23.18 7.09 29.81
C GLU A 43 -21.66 6.93 29.68
N ASN A 44 -21.02 6.29 30.65
CA ASN A 44 -19.58 6.01 30.60
C ASN A 44 -19.22 5.05 29.46
N LEU A 45 -20.00 3.99 29.25
CA LEU A 45 -19.79 3.06 28.13
C LEU A 45 -19.96 3.78 26.77
N GLN A 46 -20.97 4.65 26.66
CA GLN A 46 -21.22 5.41 25.44
C GLN A 46 -20.06 6.39 25.14
N SER A 47 -19.62 7.16 26.15
CA SER A 47 -18.65 8.24 25.99
C SER A 47 -17.19 7.78 25.90
N ASN A 48 -16.83 6.69 26.58
CA ASN A 48 -15.45 6.25 26.71
C ASN A 48 -15.15 4.98 25.91
N VAL A 49 -16.13 4.10 25.69
CA VAL A 49 -15.91 2.85 24.95
C VAL A 49 -16.41 2.99 23.52
N ILE A 50 -17.71 3.26 23.33
CA ILE A 50 -18.32 3.30 21.99
C ILE A 50 -17.69 4.41 21.13
N ARG A 51 -17.46 5.60 21.71
CA ARG A 51 -16.81 6.70 21.00
C ARG A 51 -15.41 6.34 20.52
N GLU A 52 -14.56 5.80 21.41
CA GLU A 52 -13.17 5.47 21.08
C GLU A 52 -13.09 4.32 20.06
N VAL A 53 -13.92 3.28 20.21
CA VAL A 53 -14.02 2.20 19.21
C VAL A 53 -14.44 2.75 17.85
N THR A 54 -15.38 3.70 17.81
CA THR A 54 -15.83 4.32 16.55
C THR A 54 -14.71 5.10 15.87
N ILE A 55 -13.90 5.85 16.65
CA ILE A 55 -12.73 6.57 16.15
C ILE A 55 -11.70 5.58 15.59
N LEU A 56 -11.33 4.55 16.36
CA LEU A 56 -10.39 3.52 15.92
C LEU A 56 -10.83 2.82 14.63
N VAL A 57 -12.12 2.50 14.50
CA VAL A 57 -12.67 1.91 13.26
C VAL A 57 -12.50 2.86 12.07
N LYS A 58 -12.70 4.16 12.27
CA LYS A 58 -12.50 5.16 11.22
C LYS A 58 -11.02 5.24 10.82
N ASP A 59 -10.13 5.33 11.80
CA ASP A 59 -8.68 5.41 11.57
C ASP A 59 -8.18 4.17 10.83
N PHE A 60 -8.60 2.97 11.24
CA PHE A 60 -8.24 1.73 10.52
C PHE A 60 -8.77 1.70 9.09
N LYS A 61 -9.95 2.24 8.81
CA LYS A 61 -10.47 2.35 7.42
C LYS A 61 -9.62 3.30 6.59
N GLU A 62 -9.17 4.42 7.17
CA GLU A 62 -8.31 5.39 6.48
C GLU A 62 -6.92 4.83 6.24
N GLU A 63 -6.29 4.21 7.24
CA GLU A 63 -4.99 3.55 7.11
C GLU A 63 -5.03 2.41 6.09
N ARG A 64 -6.07 1.56 6.12
CA ARG A 64 -6.29 0.53 5.10
C ARG A 64 -6.34 1.14 3.70
N LYS A 65 -7.04 2.26 3.52
CA LYS A 65 -7.13 2.95 2.23
C LYS A 65 -5.76 3.46 1.78
N LYS A 66 -4.97 4.06 2.68
CA LYS A 66 -3.61 4.53 2.37
C LYS A 66 -2.71 3.37 1.94
N HIS A 67 -2.71 2.26 2.68
CA HIS A 67 -1.92 1.07 2.33
C HIS A 67 -2.30 0.47 0.99
N LEU A 68 -3.60 0.38 0.67
CA LEU A 68 -4.07 -0.11 -0.63
C LEU A 68 -3.64 0.81 -1.78
N GLN A 69 -3.70 2.13 -1.59
CA GLN A 69 -3.27 3.10 -2.60
C GLN A 69 -1.75 3.04 -2.84
N GLU A 70 -0.96 2.93 -1.76
CA GLU A 70 0.48 2.79 -1.87
C GLU A 70 0.85 1.46 -2.55
N GLY A 71 0.19 0.35 -2.20
CA GLY A 71 0.35 -0.94 -2.88
C GLY A 71 0.05 -0.86 -4.38
N ALA A 72 -1.05 -0.21 -4.76
CA ALA A 72 -1.40 0.02 -6.17
C ALA A 72 -0.33 0.86 -6.90
N ARG A 73 0.19 1.91 -6.24
CA ARG A 73 1.27 2.74 -6.78
C ARG A 73 2.55 1.93 -6.98
N MET A 74 2.93 1.08 -6.02
CA MET A 74 4.11 0.23 -6.13
C MET A 74 3.99 -0.77 -7.27
N MET A 75 2.81 -1.40 -7.43
CA MET A 75 2.55 -2.32 -8.55
C MET A 75 2.62 -1.60 -9.91
N ALA A 76 2.06 -0.40 -10.02
CA ALA A 76 2.12 0.39 -11.26
C ALA A 76 3.58 0.74 -11.62
N ASN A 77 4.38 1.15 -10.65
CA ASN A 77 5.80 1.44 -10.84
C ASN A 77 6.60 0.19 -11.26
N LEU A 78 6.34 -0.96 -10.63
CA LEU A 78 6.97 -2.23 -10.99
C LEU A 78 6.64 -2.61 -12.44
N SER A 79 5.37 -2.51 -12.83
CA SER A 79 4.92 -2.77 -14.20
C SER A 79 5.61 -1.84 -15.20
N ALA A 80 5.72 -0.54 -14.90
CA ALA A 80 6.42 0.42 -15.76
C ALA A 80 7.91 0.08 -15.93
N GLN A 81 8.60 -0.32 -14.87
CA GLN A 81 10.01 -0.73 -14.93
C GLN A 81 10.21 -2.01 -15.74
N LEU A 82 9.30 -2.99 -15.61
CA LEU A 82 9.32 -4.21 -16.43
C LEU A 82 9.19 -3.90 -17.92
N VAL A 83 8.24 -3.02 -18.28
CA VAL A 83 8.08 -2.56 -19.68
C VAL A 83 9.32 -1.83 -20.17
N SER A 84 9.93 -0.97 -19.34
CA SER A 84 11.18 -0.26 -19.68
C SER A 84 12.32 -1.24 -19.95
N LEU A 85 12.48 -2.25 -19.10
CA LEU A 85 13.49 -3.29 -19.26
C LEU A 85 13.27 -4.12 -20.53
N ASP A 86 12.02 -4.54 -20.82
CA ASP A 86 11.70 -5.30 -22.03
C ASP A 86 12.03 -4.50 -23.30
N ARG A 87 11.70 -3.20 -23.32
CA ARG A 87 12.10 -2.30 -24.42
C ARG A 87 13.61 -2.19 -24.57
N ALA A 88 14.33 -2.00 -23.47
CA ALA A 88 15.79 -1.91 -23.49
C ALA A 88 16.43 -3.23 -23.97
N ARG A 89 15.89 -4.38 -23.56
CA ARG A 89 16.33 -5.71 -24.01
C ARG A 89 16.13 -5.88 -25.51
N LYS A 90 14.94 -5.57 -26.05
CA LYS A 90 14.65 -5.63 -27.49
C LYS A 90 15.56 -4.72 -28.31
N ASN A 91 15.85 -3.52 -27.82
CA ASN A 91 16.78 -2.60 -28.47
C ASN A 91 18.21 -3.17 -28.52
N TYR A 92 18.67 -3.75 -27.41
CA TYR A 92 19.97 -4.43 -27.36
C TYR A 92 20.00 -5.65 -28.31
N GLU A 93 19.00 -6.52 -28.30
CA GLU A 93 18.92 -7.68 -29.21
C GLU A 93 18.99 -7.27 -30.68
N LYS A 94 18.34 -6.15 -31.05
CA LYS A 94 18.42 -5.59 -32.40
C LYS A 94 19.81 -5.05 -32.72
N ALA A 95 20.38 -4.22 -31.84
CA ALA A 95 21.70 -3.63 -32.05
C ALA A 95 22.81 -4.69 -32.10
N PHE A 96 22.68 -5.75 -31.31
CA PHE A 96 23.58 -6.90 -31.33
C PHE A 96 23.58 -7.60 -32.69
N LYS A 97 22.39 -7.93 -33.23
CA LYS A 97 22.26 -8.53 -34.57
C LYS A 97 22.80 -7.63 -35.67
N GLU A 98 22.63 -6.31 -35.56
CA GLU A 98 23.19 -5.36 -36.52
C GLU A 98 24.72 -5.29 -36.44
N ALA A 99 25.29 -5.36 -35.23
CA ALA A 99 26.74 -5.41 -35.03
C ALA A 99 27.34 -6.71 -35.58
N GLU A 100 26.70 -7.86 -35.35
CA GLU A 100 27.13 -9.16 -35.91
C GLU A 100 27.14 -9.13 -37.46
N ARG A 101 26.08 -8.59 -38.07
CA ARG A 101 26.03 -8.43 -39.53
C ARG A 101 27.10 -7.49 -40.06
N ALA A 102 27.36 -6.38 -39.37
CA ALA A 102 28.40 -5.43 -39.78
C ALA A 102 29.80 -6.05 -39.66
N LEU A 103 30.04 -6.89 -38.65
CA LEU A 103 31.28 -7.65 -38.49
C LEU A 103 31.48 -8.66 -39.62
N ASP A 104 30.48 -9.49 -39.94
CA ASP A 104 30.55 -10.45 -41.05
C ASP A 104 30.77 -9.74 -42.40
N ASN A 105 30.08 -8.61 -42.66
CA ASN A 105 30.29 -7.81 -43.86
C ASN A 105 31.71 -7.25 -43.96
N PHE A 106 32.27 -6.76 -42.84
CA PHE A 106 33.65 -6.29 -42.80
C PHE A 106 34.63 -7.44 -43.08
N GLN A 107 34.45 -8.60 -42.44
CA GLN A 107 35.32 -9.77 -42.64
C GLN A 107 35.30 -10.26 -44.10
N ARG A 108 34.13 -10.29 -44.74
CA ARG A 108 34.02 -10.63 -46.16
C ARG A 108 34.71 -9.60 -47.04
N ALA A 109 34.53 -8.31 -46.76
CA ALA A 109 35.15 -7.24 -47.53
C ALA A 109 36.68 -7.24 -47.40
N ASP A 110 37.21 -7.51 -46.21
CA ASP A 110 38.66 -7.57 -45.94
C ASP A 110 39.31 -8.79 -46.61
N ALA A 111 38.55 -9.87 -46.82
CA ALA A 111 39.01 -11.08 -47.52
C ALA A 111 38.87 -11.01 -49.06
N ASP A 112 38.14 -10.03 -49.61
CA ASP A 112 37.91 -9.92 -51.05
C ASP A 112 39.02 -9.10 -51.73
N LEU A 113 39.86 -9.80 -52.49
CA LEU A 113 40.99 -9.20 -53.24
C LEU A 113 40.54 -8.25 -54.36
N ASN A 114 39.26 -8.25 -54.71
CA ASN A 114 38.72 -7.38 -55.77
C ASN A 114 38.19 -6.04 -55.25
N LEU A 115 38.10 -5.85 -53.93
CA LEU A 115 37.63 -4.59 -53.33
C LEU A 115 38.76 -3.59 -53.16
N SER A 116 38.43 -2.30 -53.31
CA SER A 116 39.38 -1.23 -53.04
C SER A 116 39.61 -1.06 -51.53
N ARG A 117 40.79 -0.53 -51.17
CA ARG A 117 41.12 -0.19 -49.78
C ARG A 117 40.11 0.78 -49.14
N ALA A 118 39.53 1.69 -49.94
CA ALA A 118 38.53 2.63 -49.48
C ALA A 118 37.20 1.94 -49.12
N GLU A 119 36.79 0.92 -49.87
CA GLU A 119 35.58 0.13 -49.60
C GLU A 119 35.72 -0.73 -48.34
N VAL A 120 36.90 -1.34 -48.14
CA VAL A 120 37.23 -2.07 -46.90
C VAL A 120 37.19 -1.13 -45.69
N GLU A 121 37.79 0.07 -45.80
CA GLU A 121 37.78 1.05 -44.71
C GLU A 121 36.35 1.51 -44.35
N LYS A 122 35.49 1.70 -45.37
CA LYS A 122 34.09 2.03 -45.17
C LYS A 122 33.35 0.96 -44.35
N GLN A 123 33.60 -0.32 -44.63
CA GLN A 123 33.02 -1.41 -43.84
C GLN A 123 33.59 -1.47 -42.43
N ARG A 124 34.89 -1.21 -42.25
CA ARG A 124 35.51 -1.12 -40.92
C ARG A 124 34.88 -0.01 -40.06
N MET A 125 34.68 1.17 -40.63
CA MET A 125 34.03 2.29 -39.94
C MET A 125 32.58 1.93 -39.56
N ASN A 126 31.82 1.32 -40.48
CA ASN A 126 30.45 0.87 -40.20
C ASN A 126 30.40 -0.18 -39.08
N MET A 127 31.30 -1.17 -39.10
CA MET A 127 31.45 -2.16 -38.03
C MET A 127 31.74 -1.48 -36.68
N ALA A 128 32.68 -0.53 -36.62
CA ALA A 128 33.02 0.19 -35.39
C ALA A 128 31.81 0.95 -34.82
N ILE A 129 31.06 1.66 -35.67
CA ILE A 129 29.84 2.39 -35.27
C ILE A 129 28.79 1.43 -34.71
N LYS A 130 28.54 0.30 -35.41
CA LYS A 130 27.55 -0.68 -34.96
C LYS A 130 27.96 -1.39 -33.67
N SER A 131 29.24 -1.67 -33.49
CA SER A 131 29.79 -2.20 -32.24
C SER A 131 29.58 -1.22 -31.08
N GLN A 132 29.85 0.07 -31.28
CA GLN A 132 29.62 1.09 -30.26
C GLN A 132 28.14 1.20 -29.87
N GLN A 133 27.24 1.26 -30.86
CA GLN A 133 25.78 1.29 -30.63
C GLN A 133 25.29 0.06 -29.85
N CYS A 134 25.86 -1.12 -30.13
CA CYS A 134 25.56 -2.34 -29.38
C CYS A 134 25.98 -2.23 -27.90
N GLU A 135 27.18 -1.72 -27.60
CA GLU A 135 27.62 -1.54 -26.22
C GLU A 135 26.80 -0.48 -25.46
N GLU A 136 26.41 0.61 -26.12
CA GLU A 136 25.54 1.64 -25.51
C GLU A 136 24.16 1.07 -25.13
N THR A 137 23.54 0.30 -26.04
CA THR A 137 22.23 -0.32 -25.77
C THR A 137 22.32 -1.41 -24.70
N LYS A 138 23.42 -2.16 -24.66
CA LYS A 138 23.73 -3.13 -23.59
C LYS A 138 23.85 -2.46 -22.23
N MET A 139 24.59 -1.34 -22.14
CA MET A 139 24.72 -0.57 -20.91
C MET A 139 23.35 -0.07 -20.43
N ASN A 140 22.53 0.47 -21.33
CA ASN A 140 21.18 0.91 -20.99
C ASN A 140 20.30 -0.24 -20.46
N MET A 141 20.35 -1.42 -21.09
CA MET A 141 19.65 -2.61 -20.60
C MET A 141 20.12 -2.99 -19.18
N GLN A 142 21.43 -3.01 -18.93
CA GLN A 142 21.98 -3.31 -17.60
C GLN A 142 21.55 -2.30 -16.54
N ILE A 143 21.48 -1.01 -16.87
CA ILE A 143 20.99 0.04 -15.95
C ILE A 143 19.53 -0.22 -15.60
N ASN A 144 18.68 -0.52 -16.58
CA ASN A 144 17.26 -0.84 -16.34
C ASN A 144 17.11 -2.10 -15.46
N TYR A 145 17.92 -3.12 -15.70
CA TYR A 145 17.93 -4.34 -14.88
C TYR A 145 18.32 -4.05 -13.43
N LYS A 146 19.39 -3.28 -13.20
CA LYS A 146 19.82 -2.88 -11.85
C LYS A 146 18.74 -2.06 -11.13
N LYS A 147 18.10 -1.11 -11.82
CA LYS A 147 16.99 -0.32 -11.27
C LYS A 147 15.83 -1.22 -10.82
N LEU A 148 15.43 -2.18 -11.65
CA LEU A 148 14.39 -3.14 -11.31
C LEU A 148 14.75 -4.01 -10.10
N MET A 149 15.99 -4.50 -10.05
CA MET A 149 16.46 -5.32 -8.92
C MET A 149 16.43 -4.54 -7.60
N ILE A 150 16.95 -3.31 -7.59
CA ILE A 150 16.91 -2.43 -6.40
C ILE A 150 15.46 -2.17 -5.98
N TYR A 151 14.58 -1.91 -6.95
CA TYR A 151 13.17 -1.64 -6.65
C TYR A 151 12.46 -2.86 -6.06
N ARG A 152 12.72 -4.06 -6.59
CA ARG A 152 12.17 -5.32 -6.04
C ARG A 152 12.66 -5.60 -4.62
N ILE A 153 13.94 -5.36 -4.33
CA ILE A 153 14.48 -5.47 -2.97
C ILE A 153 13.75 -4.51 -2.03
N ASN A 154 13.64 -3.24 -2.42
CA ASN A 154 12.96 -2.22 -1.60
C ASN A 154 11.48 -2.55 -1.32
N ILE A 155 10.78 -3.21 -2.25
CA ILE A 155 9.41 -3.69 -2.02
C ILE A 155 9.39 -4.83 -1.01
N ILE A 156 10.33 -5.78 -1.10
CA ILE A 156 10.36 -6.96 -0.22
C ILE A 156 10.78 -6.59 1.21
N THR A 157 11.63 -5.58 1.38
CA THR A 157 12.14 -5.16 2.70
C THR A 157 11.19 -4.22 3.46
N ARG A 158 10.13 -3.72 2.80
CA ARG A 158 9.08 -2.90 3.43
C ARG A 158 7.91 -3.76 3.89
#